data_AF-A0A2E3YI65-F1
#
_entry.id   AF-A0A2E3YI65-F1
#
_cell.length_a   1.000
_cell.length_b   1.000
_cell.length_c   1.000
_cell.angle_alpha   90.00
_cell.angle_beta   90.00
_cell.angle_gamma   90.00
#
_symmetry.space_group_name_H-M   'P 1'
#
loop_
_entity.id
_entity.type
_entity.pdbx_description
1 polymer ?
#
loop_
_entity_poly.entity_id
_entity_poly.type
_entity_poly.pdbx_seq_one_letter_code
_entity_poly.pdbx_strand_id
1 'polypeptide(L)'
;MIRFLLLTAFGGLSTFGGQALLSLGLHPERIVPLTAIAEGCAAVAVGVALFVTGMLGLAEAFEKQSLRLSQLLQTRQAPNSDSELADTQGLPIGGPADLASNSERFWHGYLRSTGGLCLALGGLLALVLILGDINYETYRATLGAGLAAIALPTIVLWIGGMAKIWRSHRDVLIWAVRAESLPEKRAEVVEIHQRRPTREAVFRSTRPAALCREARAVA
;
A
#
# COMPACT_ATOMS: atom_id res chain seq x y z
N MET A 1 12.57 -0.48 6.78
CA MET A 1 11.43 -1.40 6.57
C MET A 1 11.27 -2.42 7.68
N ILE A 2 12.23 -3.33 7.91
CA ILE A 2 12.12 -4.40 8.92
C ILE A 2 11.77 -3.85 10.30
N ARG A 3 12.39 -2.74 10.72
CA ARG A 3 12.07 -2.06 11.99
C ARG A 3 10.57 -1.74 12.13
N PHE A 4 9.91 -1.30 11.07
CA PHE A 4 8.49 -0.91 11.10
C PHE A 4 7.55 -2.12 11.05
N LEU A 5 7.95 -3.18 10.32
CA LEU A 5 7.27 -4.49 10.38
C LEU A 5 7.32 -5.06 11.80
N LEU A 6 8.50 -5.02 12.43
CA LEU A 6 8.70 -5.47 13.81
C LEU A 6 7.90 -4.62 14.80
N LEU A 7 7.93 -3.29 14.69
CA LEU A 7 7.11 -2.39 15.51
C LEU A 7 5.62 -2.72 15.40
N THR A 8 5.14 -2.95 14.19
CA THR A 8 3.74 -3.34 13.94
C THR A 8 3.41 -4.69 14.59
N ALA A 9 4.31 -5.67 14.45
CA ALA A 9 4.13 -7.00 15.02
C ALA A 9 4.16 -7.01 16.55
N PHE A 10 5.17 -6.38 17.15
CA PHE A 10 5.27 -6.26 18.60
C PHE A 10 4.13 -5.43 19.17
N GLY A 11 3.72 -4.36 18.49
CA GLY A 11 2.57 -3.56 18.89
C GLY A 11 1.27 -4.36 18.90
N GLY A 12 1.00 -5.12 17.83
CA GLY A 12 -0.16 -6.01 17.75
C GLY A 12 -0.15 -7.07 18.85
N LEU A 13 1.00 -7.76 19.03
CA LEU A 13 1.15 -8.82 20.03
C LEU A 13 1.01 -8.28 21.47
N SER A 14 1.60 -7.11 21.75
CA SER A 14 1.47 -6.42 23.05
C SER A 14 0.04 -6.02 23.34
N THR A 15 -0.69 -5.54 22.32
CA THR A 15 -2.11 -5.16 22.45
C THR A 15 -2.96 -6.38 22.79
N PHE A 16 -2.76 -7.49 22.06
CA PHE A 16 -3.46 -8.75 22.32
C PHE A 16 -3.12 -9.32 23.70
N GLY A 17 -1.84 -9.35 24.07
CA GLY A 17 -1.39 -9.85 25.36
C GLY A 17 -1.94 -9.02 26.53
N GLY A 18 -1.87 -7.70 26.42
CA GLY A 18 -2.44 -6.78 27.42
C GLY A 18 -3.95 -6.94 27.58
N GLN A 19 -4.68 -7.11 26.48
CA GLN A 19 -6.12 -7.37 26.53
C GLN A 19 -6.46 -8.73 27.13
N ALA A 20 -5.70 -9.79 26.82
CA ALA A 20 -5.89 -11.10 27.45
C ALA A 20 -5.64 -11.05 28.96
N LEU A 21 -4.60 -10.32 29.39
CA LEU A 21 -4.30 -10.04 30.80
C LEU A 21 -5.43 -9.28 31.50
N LEU A 22 -5.92 -8.20 30.90
CA LEU A 22 -7.05 -7.44 31.43
C LEU A 22 -8.30 -8.31 31.54
N SER A 23 -8.59 -9.11 30.51
CA SER A 23 -9.76 -9.98 30.51
C SER A 23 -9.65 -11.03 31.61
N LEU A 24 -8.51 -11.69 31.79
CA LEU A 24 -8.29 -12.62 32.91
C LEU A 24 -8.33 -11.93 34.29
N GLY A 25 -7.95 -10.65 34.34
CA GLY A 25 -7.86 -9.87 35.56
C GLY A 25 -9.19 -9.30 36.08
N LEU A 26 -10.20 -9.20 35.22
CA LEU A 26 -11.49 -8.55 35.51
C LEU A 26 -12.56 -9.50 36.07
N HIS A 27 -12.23 -10.76 36.36
CA HIS A 27 -13.23 -11.68 36.90
C HIS A 27 -13.63 -11.32 38.35
N PRO A 28 -14.94 -11.19 38.67
CA PRO A 28 -15.42 -10.69 39.97
C PRO A 28 -14.98 -11.53 41.18
N GLU A 29 -14.71 -12.82 41.01
CA GLU A 29 -14.26 -13.70 42.11
C GLU A 29 -12.75 -13.66 42.38
N ARG A 30 -11.95 -12.98 41.53
CA ARG A 30 -10.52 -12.80 41.78
C ARG A 30 -10.21 -11.33 41.98
N ILE A 31 -9.81 -10.98 43.20
CA ILE A 31 -9.20 -9.68 43.48
C ILE A 31 -7.80 -9.70 42.86
N VAL A 32 -7.71 -9.30 41.60
CA VAL A 32 -6.42 -9.11 40.93
C VAL A 32 -5.83 -7.79 41.44
N PRO A 33 -4.53 -7.76 41.76
CA PRO A 33 -3.90 -6.54 42.22
C PRO A 33 -4.05 -5.44 41.18
N LEU A 34 -4.37 -4.21 41.63
CA LEU A 34 -4.49 -3.01 40.79
C LEU A 34 -3.29 -2.82 39.85
N THR A 35 -2.11 -3.28 40.27
CA THR A 35 -0.89 -3.26 39.46
C THR A 35 -1.01 -4.08 38.18
N ALA A 36 -1.64 -5.26 38.21
CA ALA A 36 -1.80 -6.10 37.02
C ALA A 36 -2.83 -5.52 36.04
N ILE A 37 -3.85 -4.82 36.54
CA ILE A 37 -4.79 -4.06 35.70
C ILE A 37 -4.04 -2.89 35.03
N ALA A 38 -3.25 -2.13 35.81
CA ALA A 38 -2.45 -1.04 35.28
C ALA A 38 -1.42 -1.51 34.23
N GLU A 39 -0.76 -2.64 34.46
CA GLU A 39 0.15 -3.28 33.51
C GLU A 39 -0.58 -3.70 32.23
N GLY A 40 -1.76 -4.30 32.34
CA GLY A 40 -2.60 -4.64 31.20
C GLY A 40 -2.98 -3.41 30.37
N CYS A 41 -3.45 -2.34 31.02
CA CYS A 41 -3.76 -1.07 30.36
C CYS A 41 -2.53 -0.45 29.68
N ALA A 42 -1.38 -0.46 30.37
CA ALA A 42 -0.13 0.05 29.81
C ALA A 42 0.33 -0.77 28.60
N ALA A 43 0.27 -2.10 28.67
CA ALA A 43 0.63 -2.99 27.57
C ALA A 43 -0.27 -2.77 26.33
N VAL A 44 -1.55 -2.49 26.55
CA VAL A 44 -2.50 -2.13 25.47
C VAL A 44 -2.15 -0.77 24.88
N ALA A 45 -1.99 0.26 25.71
CA ALA A 45 -1.70 1.62 25.23
C ALA A 45 -0.38 1.68 24.45
N VAL A 46 0.69 1.08 25.02
CA VAL A 46 1.99 0.97 24.36
C VAL A 46 1.88 0.12 23.10
N GLY A 47 1.17 -1.01 23.16
CA GLY A 47 0.96 -1.89 22.01
C GLY A 47 0.30 -1.16 20.82
N VAL A 48 -0.78 -0.44 21.08
CA VAL A 48 -1.50 0.34 20.06
C VAL A 48 -0.60 1.44 19.50
N ALA A 49 0.13 2.16 20.36
CA ALA A 49 1.06 3.21 19.90
C ALA A 49 2.16 2.65 18.99
N LEU A 50 2.77 1.52 19.36
CA LEU A 50 3.78 0.84 18.55
C LEU A 50 3.19 0.33 17.22
N PHE A 51 1.97 -0.21 17.25
CA PHE A 51 1.28 -0.68 16.04
C PHE A 51 1.03 0.47 15.06
N VAL A 52 0.42 1.56 15.53
CA VAL A 52 0.09 2.73 14.71
C VAL A 52 1.36 3.37 14.17
N THR A 53 2.38 3.53 15.00
CA THR A 53 3.68 4.07 14.58
C THR A 53 4.36 3.17 13.54
N GLY A 54 4.30 1.85 13.73
CA GLY A 54 4.80 0.87 12.77
C GLY A 54 4.09 0.98 11.42
N MET A 55 2.77 1.06 11.42
CA MET A 55 1.95 1.19 10.21
C MET A 55 2.23 2.51 9.47
N LEU A 56 2.23 3.63 10.18
CA LEU A 56 2.56 4.94 9.60
C LEU A 56 3.97 4.93 8.99
N GLY A 57 4.95 4.36 9.69
CA GLY A 57 6.32 4.23 9.17
C GLY A 57 6.42 3.33 7.94
N LEU A 58 5.56 2.31 7.80
CA LEU A 58 5.46 1.50 6.58
C LEU A 58 4.87 2.28 5.42
N ALA A 59 3.80 3.05 5.66
CA ALA A 59 3.17 3.89 4.65
C ALA A 59 4.14 4.95 4.11
N GLU A 60 4.78 5.70 5.00
CA GLU A 60 5.75 6.74 4.62
C GLU A 60 6.96 6.15 3.88
N ALA A 61 7.48 5.00 4.33
CA ALA A 61 8.59 4.33 3.66
C ALA A 61 8.20 3.86 2.25
N PHE A 62 6.99 3.33 2.07
CA PHE A 62 6.50 2.90 0.77
C PHE A 62 6.32 4.08 -0.18
N GLU A 63 5.70 5.16 0.29
CA GLU A 63 5.48 6.38 -0.51
C GLU A 63 6.80 7.01 -0.98
N LYS A 64 7.80 7.12 -0.10
CA LYS A 64 9.13 7.61 -0.49
C LYS A 64 9.77 6.75 -1.58
N GLN A 65 9.63 5.42 -1.49
CA GLN A 65 10.20 4.51 -2.48
C GLN A 65 9.44 4.52 -3.80
N SER A 66 8.11 4.59 -3.77
CA SER A 66 7.28 4.63 -4.97
C SER A 66 7.49 5.95 -5.73
N LEU A 67 7.61 7.08 -5.02
CA LEU A 67 7.97 8.37 -5.61
C LEU A 67 9.35 8.33 -6.27
N ARG A 68 10.36 7.78 -5.58
CA ARG A 68 11.70 7.61 -6.14
C ARG A 68 11.68 6.76 -7.41
N LEU A 69 10.97 5.64 -7.39
CA LEU A 69 10.81 4.77 -8.56
C LEU A 69 10.09 5.50 -9.70
N SER A 70 9.02 6.25 -9.41
CA SER A 70 8.31 7.04 -10.41
C SER A 70 9.22 8.07 -11.10
N GLN A 71 10.04 8.78 -10.33
CA GLN A 71 11.03 9.73 -10.86
C GLN A 71 12.10 9.04 -11.72
N LEU A 72 12.59 7.88 -11.29
CA LEU A 72 13.55 7.09 -12.07
C LEU A 72 12.95 6.63 -13.39
N LEU A 73 11.70 6.16 -13.39
CA LEU A 73 11.00 5.74 -14.62
C LEU A 73 10.75 6.89 -15.60
N GLN A 74 10.62 8.13 -15.12
CA GLN A 74 10.48 9.32 -15.98
C GLN A 74 11.81 9.78 -16.58
N THR A 75 12.91 9.64 -15.84
CA THR A 75 14.23 10.17 -16.20
C THR A 75 15.13 9.15 -16.92
N ARG A 76 14.89 7.85 -16.71
CA ARG A 76 15.67 6.76 -17.29
C ARG A 76 14.93 6.21 -18.51
N GLN A 77 15.66 5.97 -19.58
CA GLN A 77 15.06 5.43 -20.80
C GLN A 77 14.82 3.94 -20.60
N ALA A 78 13.56 3.54 -20.44
CA ALA A 78 13.20 2.14 -20.56
C ALA A 78 13.61 1.68 -21.98
N PRO A 79 14.19 0.47 -22.14
CA PRO A 79 14.47 -0.06 -23.46
C PRO A 79 13.18 -0.02 -24.27
N ASN A 80 13.23 0.59 -25.46
CA ASN A 80 12.07 0.83 -26.32
C ASN A 80 11.18 -0.40 -26.38
N SER A 81 9.91 -0.24 -26.01
CA SER A 81 8.85 -1.25 -26.06
C SER A 81 8.57 -1.79 -27.47
N ASP A 82 9.19 -1.19 -28.49
CA ASP A 82 9.08 -1.59 -29.89
C ASP A 82 10.23 -2.49 -30.36
N SER A 83 11.18 -2.83 -29.47
CA SER A 83 12.26 -3.76 -29.80
C SER A 83 11.88 -5.17 -29.37
N GLU A 84 11.66 -6.07 -30.33
CA GLU A 84 11.49 -7.54 -30.13
C GLU A 84 12.61 -8.18 -29.29
N LEU A 85 13.70 -7.46 -29.00
CA LEU A 85 14.79 -7.86 -28.10
C LEU A 85 14.45 -7.70 -26.60
N ALA A 86 13.41 -6.94 -26.24
CA ALA A 86 12.93 -6.81 -24.86
C ALA A 86 12.34 -8.15 -24.35
N ASP A 87 11.76 -8.95 -25.25
CA ASP A 87 11.27 -10.30 -24.96
C ASP A 87 12.42 -11.31 -24.78
N THR A 88 13.57 -11.09 -25.43
CA THR A 88 14.70 -12.04 -25.38
C THR A 88 15.56 -11.92 -24.12
N GLN A 89 15.55 -10.76 -23.44
CA GLN A 89 16.21 -10.58 -22.13
C GLN A 89 15.28 -10.86 -20.93
N GLY A 90 14.00 -11.15 -21.14
CA GLY A 90 13.09 -11.70 -20.13
C GLY A 90 12.92 -10.88 -18.85
N LEU A 91 13.29 -9.59 -18.86
CA LEU A 91 13.26 -8.75 -17.66
C LEU A 91 12.31 -7.56 -17.88
N PRO A 92 10.99 -7.75 -17.68
CA PRO A 92 10.05 -6.65 -17.64
C PRO A 92 10.47 -5.72 -16.50
N ILE A 93 10.92 -4.52 -16.84
CA ILE A 93 11.04 -3.42 -15.88
C ILE A 93 9.62 -2.94 -15.68
N GLY A 94 9.13 -3.07 -14.44
CA GLY A 94 7.74 -2.76 -14.12
C GLY A 94 7.40 -1.35 -14.58
N GLY A 95 6.49 -1.25 -15.56
CA GLY A 95 6.09 0.02 -16.13
C GLY A 95 5.24 0.83 -15.14
N PRO A 96 4.72 2.01 -15.56
CA PRO A 96 3.82 2.81 -14.75
C PRO A 96 2.58 2.02 -14.26
N ALA A 97 2.08 1.09 -15.09
CA ALA A 97 0.98 0.20 -14.75
C ALA A 97 1.33 -0.77 -13.61
N ASP A 98 2.55 -1.30 -13.60
CA ASP A 98 3.01 -2.21 -12.56
C ASP A 98 3.21 -1.50 -11.23
N LEU A 99 3.71 -0.25 -11.26
CA LEU A 99 3.79 0.61 -10.07
C LEU A 99 2.40 0.88 -9.47
N ALA A 100 1.40 1.16 -10.31
CA ALA A 100 0.03 1.34 -9.86
C ALA A 100 -0.52 0.06 -9.21
N SER A 101 -0.31 -1.10 -9.83
CA SER A 101 -0.74 -2.39 -9.28
C SER A 101 -0.08 -2.71 -7.92
N ASN A 102 1.21 -2.38 -7.76
CA ASN A 102 1.93 -2.59 -6.51
C ASN A 102 1.48 -1.62 -5.41
N SER A 103 1.13 -0.39 -5.77
CA SER A 103 0.51 0.58 -4.87
C SER A 103 -0.85 0.08 -4.36
N GLU A 104 -1.71 -0.39 -5.26
CA GLU A 104 -3.01 -0.96 -4.88
C GLU A 104 -2.84 -2.15 -3.93
N ARG A 105 -1.93 -3.08 -4.25
CA ARG A 105 -1.62 -4.23 -3.37
C ARG A 105 -1.12 -3.81 -2.00
N PHE A 106 -0.30 -2.77 -1.93
CA PHE A 106 0.21 -2.23 -0.67
C PHE A 106 -0.93 -1.67 0.17
N TRP A 107 -1.76 -0.78 -0.38
CA TRP A 107 -2.87 -0.16 0.35
C TRP A 107 -3.93 -1.18 0.76
N HIS A 108 -4.21 -2.15 -0.10
CA HIS A 108 -5.10 -3.24 0.26
C HIS A 108 -4.52 -4.11 1.40
N GLY A 109 -3.22 -4.37 1.39
CA GLY A 109 -2.54 -5.03 2.52
C GLY A 109 -2.59 -4.20 3.81
N TYR A 110 -2.40 -2.89 3.69
CA TYR A 110 -2.46 -1.92 4.79
C TYR A 110 -3.85 -1.87 5.45
N LEU A 111 -4.91 -1.76 4.64
CA LEU A 111 -6.29 -1.76 5.12
C LEU A 111 -6.66 -3.10 5.76
N ARG A 112 -6.21 -4.22 5.18
CA ARG A 112 -6.47 -5.56 5.73
C ARG A 112 -5.76 -5.80 7.06
N SER A 113 -4.50 -5.34 7.20
CA SER A 113 -3.76 -5.34 8.47
C SER A 113 -4.49 -4.53 9.54
N THR A 114 -4.86 -3.29 9.22
CA THR A 114 -5.55 -2.38 10.14
C THR A 114 -6.94 -2.92 10.51
N GLY A 115 -7.68 -3.44 9.54
CA GLY A 115 -8.98 -4.08 9.74
C GLY A 115 -8.90 -5.29 10.67
N GLY A 116 -7.81 -6.07 10.60
CA GLY A 116 -7.54 -7.15 11.55
C GLY A 116 -7.44 -6.63 12.99
N LEU A 117 -6.69 -5.54 13.23
CA LEU A 117 -6.60 -4.93 14.56
C LEU A 117 -7.96 -4.39 15.04
N CYS A 118 -8.72 -3.72 14.17
CA CYS A 118 -10.06 -3.24 14.51
C CYS A 118 -11.00 -4.39 14.86
N LEU A 119 -10.94 -5.49 14.11
CA LEU A 119 -11.72 -6.70 14.39
C LEU A 119 -11.33 -7.32 15.73
N ALA A 120 -10.04 -7.33 16.07
CA ALA A 120 -9.58 -7.77 17.37
C ALA A 120 -10.13 -6.92 18.51
N LEU A 121 -9.91 -5.61 18.44
CA LEU A 121 -10.34 -4.69 19.48
C LEU A 121 -11.87 -4.68 19.63
N GLY A 122 -12.60 -4.67 18.51
CA GLY A 122 -14.06 -4.72 18.50
C GLY A 122 -14.61 -6.05 19.02
N GLY A 123 -14.00 -7.17 18.62
CA GLY A 123 -14.36 -8.49 19.10
C GLY A 123 -14.11 -8.64 20.60
N LEU A 124 -12.98 -8.14 21.09
CA LEU A 124 -12.63 -8.15 22.51
C LEU A 124 -13.59 -7.29 23.33
N LEU A 125 -13.93 -6.09 22.85
CA LEU A 125 -14.92 -5.24 23.49
C LEU A 125 -16.29 -5.95 23.58
N ALA A 126 -16.73 -6.59 22.50
CA ALA A 126 -17.96 -7.38 22.49
C ALA A 126 -17.91 -8.56 23.47
N LEU A 127 -16.77 -9.27 23.53
CA LEU A 127 -16.57 -10.39 24.46
C LEU A 127 -16.69 -9.93 25.92
N VAL A 128 -16.04 -8.82 26.29
CA VAL A 128 -16.11 -8.26 27.65
C VAL A 128 -17.56 -7.88 28.03
N LEU A 129 -18.32 -7.30 27.10
CA LEU A 129 -19.72 -6.93 27.35
C LEU A 129 -20.64 -8.14 27.58
N ILE A 130 -20.35 -9.28 26.93
CA ILE A 130 -21.16 -10.51 27.06
C ILE A 130 -20.84 -11.27 28.35
N LEU A 131 -19.62 -11.18 28.85
CA LEU A 131 -19.12 -12.02 29.96
C LEU A 131 -19.48 -11.52 31.37
N GLY A 132 -20.23 -10.41 31.49
CA GLY A 132 -20.43 -9.70 32.76
C GLY A 132 -21.22 -10.44 33.86
N ASP A 133 -21.96 -11.51 33.53
CA ASP A 133 -22.90 -12.16 34.46
C ASP A 133 -22.81 -13.70 34.45
N ILE A 134 -21.62 -14.24 34.16
CA ILE A 134 -21.41 -15.68 33.97
C ILE A 134 -20.54 -16.24 35.09
N ASN A 135 -20.88 -17.44 35.59
CA ASN A 135 -20.09 -18.19 36.58
C ASN A 135 -18.64 -18.47 36.10
N TYR A 136 -17.65 -18.53 37.01
CA TYR A 136 -16.22 -18.50 36.68
C TYR A 136 -15.73 -19.61 35.72
N GLU A 137 -16.18 -20.84 35.91
CA GLU A 137 -15.77 -21.96 35.06
C GLU A 137 -16.25 -21.75 33.60
N THR A 138 -17.50 -21.30 33.44
CA THR A 138 -18.06 -20.96 32.13
C THR A 138 -17.41 -19.69 31.58
N TYR A 139 -17.08 -18.71 32.42
CA TYR A 139 -16.35 -17.51 32.04
C TYR A 139 -15.01 -17.85 31.41
N ARG A 140 -14.20 -18.71 32.05
CA ARG A 140 -12.86 -19.06 31.57
C ARG A 140 -12.92 -19.84 30.25
N ALA A 141 -13.87 -20.76 30.12
CA ALA A 141 -14.09 -21.52 28.88
C ALA A 141 -14.57 -20.61 27.73
N THR A 142 -15.56 -19.74 27.98
CA THR A 142 -16.09 -18.80 26.97
C THR A 142 -15.06 -17.74 26.60
N LEU A 143 -14.26 -17.26 27.55
CA LEU A 143 -13.18 -16.31 27.29
C LEU A 143 -12.10 -16.93 26.41
N GLY A 144 -11.66 -18.16 26.71
CA GLY A 144 -10.70 -18.88 25.87
C GLY A 144 -11.22 -19.13 24.46
N ALA A 145 -12.46 -19.62 24.34
CA ALA A 145 -13.10 -19.87 23.05
C ALA A 145 -13.34 -18.57 22.25
N GLY A 146 -13.81 -17.51 22.91
CA GLY A 146 -14.02 -16.19 22.31
C GLY A 146 -12.72 -15.55 21.85
N LEU A 147 -11.67 -15.58 22.68
CA LEU A 147 -10.34 -15.12 22.30
C LEU A 147 -9.80 -15.88 21.09
N ALA A 148 -9.93 -17.21 21.06
CA ALA A 148 -9.52 -18.00 19.91
C ALA A 148 -10.32 -17.65 18.65
N ALA A 149 -11.64 -17.49 18.78
CA ALA A 149 -12.54 -17.13 17.69
C ALA A 149 -12.24 -15.74 17.10
N ILE A 150 -11.76 -14.79 17.91
CA ILE A 150 -11.37 -13.45 17.47
C ILE A 150 -9.92 -13.43 16.95
N ALA A 151 -9.01 -14.11 17.64
CA ALA A 151 -7.58 -14.12 17.34
C ALA A 151 -7.30 -14.81 16.01
N LEU A 152 -7.94 -15.94 15.70
CA LEU A 152 -7.73 -16.66 14.45
C LEU A 152 -7.99 -15.81 13.18
N PRO A 153 -9.19 -15.23 12.98
CA PRO A 153 -9.44 -14.39 11.81
C PRO A 153 -8.56 -13.15 11.81
N THR A 154 -8.26 -12.57 12.99
CA THR A 154 -7.35 -11.43 13.08
C THR A 154 -5.96 -11.80 12.58
N ILE A 155 -5.38 -12.90 13.06
CA ILE A 155 -4.04 -13.36 12.69
C ILE A 155 -3.98 -13.65 11.18
N VAL A 156 -5.02 -14.29 10.63
CA VAL A 156 -5.11 -14.58 9.18
C VAL A 156 -5.14 -13.28 8.36
N LEU A 157 -5.97 -12.31 8.77
CA LEU A 157 -6.04 -11.01 8.10
C LEU A 157 -4.73 -10.23 8.22
N TRP A 158 -4.15 -10.23 9.42
CA TRP A 158 -2.94 -9.50 9.74
C TRP A 158 -1.71 -10.08 9.01
N ILE A 159 -1.42 -11.38 9.14
CA ILE A 159 -0.30 -12.03 8.43
C ILE A 159 -0.46 -11.87 6.92
N GLY A 160 -1.68 -12.07 6.39
CA GLY A 160 -1.97 -11.89 4.98
C GLY A 160 -1.73 -10.46 4.50
N GLY A 161 -2.15 -9.46 5.28
CA GLY A 161 -1.89 -8.04 5.02
C GLY A 161 -0.41 -7.71 5.06
N MET A 162 0.30 -8.14 6.11
CA MET A 162 1.73 -7.92 6.28
C MET A 162 2.57 -8.56 5.17
N ALA A 163 2.22 -9.78 4.75
CA ALA A 163 2.89 -10.45 3.65
C ALA A 163 2.72 -9.69 2.33
N LYS A 164 1.52 -9.13 2.06
CA LYS A 164 1.28 -8.28 0.88
C LYS A 164 2.11 -7.00 0.93
N ILE A 165 2.10 -6.30 2.07
CA ILE A 165 2.89 -5.08 2.29
C ILE A 165 4.38 -5.36 2.04
N TRP A 166 4.91 -6.43 2.64
CA TRP A 166 6.32 -6.80 2.49
C TRP A 166 6.72 -7.08 1.04
N ARG A 167 5.88 -7.83 0.30
CA ARG A 167 6.11 -8.12 -1.12
C ARG A 167 6.10 -6.84 -1.96
N SER A 168 5.06 -6.01 -1.84
CA SER A 168 4.96 -4.75 -2.58
C SER A 168 6.19 -3.86 -2.35
N HIS A 169 6.66 -3.79 -1.10
CA HIS A 169 7.82 -2.97 -0.75
C HIS A 169 9.12 -3.54 -1.33
N ARG A 170 9.30 -4.86 -1.29
CA ARG A 170 10.44 -5.56 -1.88
C ARG A 170 10.47 -5.40 -3.40
N ASP A 171 9.32 -5.52 -4.06
CA ASP A 171 9.22 -5.41 -5.51
C ASP A 171 9.57 -4.00 -5.98
N VAL A 172 9.02 -2.97 -5.33
CA VAL A 172 9.37 -1.56 -5.61
C VAL A 172 10.86 -1.30 -5.41
N LEU A 173 11.48 -1.86 -4.36
CA LEU A 173 12.91 -1.68 -4.11
C LEU A 173 13.77 -2.37 -5.17
N ILE A 174 13.41 -3.60 -5.57
CA ILE A 174 14.12 -4.32 -6.65
C ILE A 174 14.01 -3.55 -7.96
N TRP A 175 12.83 -3.00 -8.27
CA TRP A 175 12.62 -2.21 -9.49
C TRP A 175 13.35 -0.88 -9.44
N ALA A 176 13.41 -0.21 -8.29
CA ALA A 176 14.18 1.02 -8.14
C ALA A 176 15.67 0.79 -8.38
N VAL A 177 16.26 -0.24 -7.76
CA VAL A 177 17.68 -0.61 -7.98
C VAL A 177 17.93 -0.95 -9.46
N ARG A 178 16.99 -1.64 -10.11
CA ARG A 178 17.10 -1.97 -11.53
C ARG A 178 16.98 -0.72 -12.42
N ALA A 179 16.05 0.18 -12.11
CA ALA A 179 15.87 1.43 -12.86
C ALA A 179 17.07 2.38 -12.71
N GLU A 180 17.77 2.36 -11.57
CA GLU A 180 19.02 3.10 -11.39
C GLU A 180 20.13 2.64 -12.34
N SER A 181 20.15 1.35 -12.72
CA SER A 181 21.13 0.81 -13.65
C SER A 181 20.87 1.14 -15.12
N LEU A 182 19.71 1.73 -15.44
CA LEU A 182 19.36 2.10 -16.81
C LEU A 182 20.10 3.36 -17.27
N PRO A 183 20.38 3.51 -18.57
CA PRO A 183 20.92 4.76 -19.10
C PRO A 183 19.93 5.91 -18.90
N GLU A 184 20.46 7.09 -18.60
CA GLU A 184 19.64 8.32 -18.57
C GLU A 184 19.06 8.56 -19.95
N LYS A 185 17.79 8.97 -19.98
CA LYS A 185 17.16 9.40 -21.21
C LYS A 185 17.94 10.61 -21.71
N ARG A 186 18.71 10.42 -22.79
CA ARG A 186 19.31 11.57 -23.47
C ARG A 186 18.14 12.45 -23.87
N ALA A 187 18.15 13.72 -23.46
CA ALA A 187 17.26 14.70 -24.02
C ALA A 187 17.44 14.60 -25.53
N GLU A 188 16.44 14.09 -26.24
CA GLU A 188 16.35 14.31 -27.67
C GLU A 188 16.39 15.82 -27.78
N VAL A 189 17.55 16.34 -28.17
CA VAL A 189 17.63 17.62 -28.84
C VAL A 189 16.70 17.39 -30.00
N VAL A 190 15.48 17.90 -29.88
CA VAL A 190 14.60 18.11 -31.00
C VAL A 190 15.40 19.03 -31.90
N GLU A 191 16.22 18.44 -32.78
CA GLU A 191 16.64 19.09 -34.00
C GLU A 191 15.33 19.38 -34.70
N ILE A 192 14.79 20.57 -34.40
CA ILE A 192 13.91 21.27 -35.30
C ILE A 192 14.74 21.29 -36.57
N HIS A 193 14.48 20.34 -37.46
CA HIS A 193 14.87 20.43 -38.84
C HIS A 193 14.22 21.73 -39.30
N GLN A 194 14.95 22.84 -39.17
CA GLN A 194 14.70 24.07 -39.86
C GLN A 194 14.77 23.69 -41.32
N ARG A 195 13.62 23.28 -41.84
CA ARG A 195 13.38 23.02 -43.23
C ARG A 195 13.73 24.33 -43.91
N ARG A 196 14.94 24.40 -44.48
CA ARG A 196 15.39 25.51 -45.31
C ARG A 196 14.22 25.82 -46.25
N PRO A 197 13.67 27.05 -46.26
CA PRO A 197 12.65 27.39 -47.23
C PRO A 197 13.27 27.22 -48.62
N THR A 198 12.81 26.21 -49.35
CA THR A 198 13.19 25.99 -50.74
C THR A 198 12.73 27.24 -51.50
N ARG A 199 13.70 27.89 -52.14
CA ARG A 199 13.57 29.19 -52.82
C ARG A 199 12.84 29.07 -54.17
N GLU A 200 11.78 28.26 -54.24
CA GLU A 200 11.04 27.95 -55.48
C GLU A 200 9.56 28.35 -55.44
N ALA A 201 9.07 28.93 -54.34
CA ALA A 201 7.76 29.56 -54.31
C ALA A 201 7.82 31.03 -54.80
N VAL A 202 8.43 31.26 -55.96
CA VAL A 202 8.31 32.53 -56.71
C VAL A 202 7.86 32.14 -58.11
N PHE A 203 6.72 32.69 -58.53
CA PHE A 203 6.01 32.45 -59.80
C PHE A 203 5.04 31.26 -59.85
N ARG A 204 3.86 31.44 -59.24
CA ARG A 204 2.61 31.22 -59.98
C ARG A 204 1.69 32.40 -59.76
N SER A 205 1.75 33.34 -60.70
CA SER A 205 0.77 34.40 -60.84
C SER A 205 -0.59 33.80 -61.14
N THR A 206 -1.51 34.07 -60.21
CA THR A 206 -2.96 34.09 -60.38
C THR A 206 -3.41 34.53 -61.78
N ARG A 207 -4.26 33.72 -62.43
CA ARG A 207 -5.29 34.23 -63.33
C ARG A 207 -6.66 33.85 -62.79
N PRO A 208 -7.59 34.81 -62.68
CA PRO A 208 -8.94 34.57 -62.19
C PRO A 208 -9.89 34.24 -63.35
N ALA A 209 -10.76 33.26 -63.15
CA ALA A 209 -12.02 33.08 -63.87
C ALA A 209 -12.97 32.43 -62.86
N ALA A 210 -13.78 33.22 -62.15
CA ALA A 210 -15.11 33.67 -62.57
C ALA A 210 -16.17 32.56 -62.49
N LEU A 211 -17.14 32.80 -61.61
CA LEU A 211 -18.58 32.50 -61.74
C LEU A 211 -19.03 31.03 -61.78
N CYS A 212 -19.67 30.59 -60.69
CA CYS A 212 -21.10 30.22 -60.60
C CYS A 212 -21.31 29.51 -59.24
N ARG A 213 -21.99 30.11 -58.27
CA ARG A 213 -23.45 30.11 -58.12
C ARG A 213 -24.01 28.67 -58.08
N GLU A 214 -24.18 28.13 -56.89
CA GLU A 214 -25.45 27.49 -56.50
C GLU A 214 -25.54 27.28 -54.98
N ALA A 215 -26.56 27.91 -54.43
CA ALA A 215 -27.09 27.65 -53.10
C ALA A 215 -28.03 26.43 -53.17
N ARG A 216 -27.90 25.52 -52.21
CA ARG A 216 -28.93 24.61 -51.68
C ARG A 216 -28.38 24.11 -50.34
N ALA A 217 -28.82 24.56 -49.17
CA ALA A 217 -30.15 24.43 -48.59
C ALA A 217 -30.68 23.00 -48.72
N VAL A 218 -30.31 22.13 -47.76
CA VAL A 218 -31.17 21.04 -47.27
C VAL A 218 -30.88 20.85 -45.78
N ALA A 219 -31.96 21.06 -45.01
CA ALA A 219 -32.35 20.59 -43.68
C ALA A 219 -31.30 20.00 -42.73
#